data_AF-A0A960QL35-F1
#
_entry.id   AF-A0A960QL35-F1
#
_cell.length_a   1.000
_cell.length_b   1.000
_cell.length_c   1.000
_cell.angle_alpha   90.00
_cell.angle_beta   90.00
_cell.angle_gamma   90.00
#
_symmetry.space_group_name_H-M   'P 1'
#
loop_
_entity.id
_entity.type
_entity.pdbx_description
1 polymer ?
#
loop_
_entity_poly.entity_id
_entity_poly.type
_entity_poly.pdbx_seq_one_letter_code
_entity_poly.pdbx_strand_id
1 'polypeptide(L)'
;NEPFYEVVASGLRFPLNKPTYIAAVISAKPAKDDVTKGSVTFYLKDLGTPDAPLQTETVAHQVVDGLDAASVFRTIIGGRDKAKGHLWDGQLARLVVSEGVLSADQLIINGGKGGKRLVDWDFSTSDGEHPAPNTAWIRESNTDSGVPERLLGATTDFCQILLSSNEFLYLH
;
A
#
# COMPACT_ATOMS: atom_id res chain seq x y z
N ASN A 1 -18.07 13.79 -16.08
CA ASN A 1 -16.85 14.32 -15.45
C ASN A 1 -15.75 13.29 -15.53
N GLU A 2 -14.60 13.69 -16.06
CA GLU A 2 -13.38 12.89 -15.97
C GLU A 2 -12.80 13.06 -14.55
N PRO A 3 -12.34 11.98 -13.90
CA PRO A 3 -11.77 12.08 -12.56
C PRO A 3 -10.46 12.88 -12.58
N PHE A 4 -10.36 13.89 -11.73
CA PHE A 4 -9.12 14.62 -11.50
C PHE A 4 -8.12 13.74 -10.74
N TYR A 5 -6.87 13.70 -11.21
CA TYR A 5 -5.81 12.91 -10.60
C TYR A 5 -4.61 13.78 -10.25
N GLU A 6 -4.15 13.67 -9.00
CA GLU A 6 -2.98 14.36 -8.48
C GLU A 6 -2.12 13.38 -7.67
N VAL A 7 -0.80 13.46 -7.84
CA VAL A 7 0.16 12.72 -7.01
C VAL A 7 0.72 13.67 -5.97
N VAL A 8 0.42 13.41 -4.69
CA VAL A 8 0.98 14.16 -3.56
C VAL A 8 2.11 13.35 -2.96
N ALA A 9 3.36 13.69 -3.31
CA ALA A 9 4.55 12.97 -2.85
C ALA A 9 5.07 13.56 -1.54
N SER A 10 5.24 12.73 -0.51
CA SER A 10 5.74 13.16 0.80
C SER A 10 7.23 13.48 0.85
N GLY A 11 8.02 12.95 -0.10
CA GLY A 11 9.49 13.03 -0.06
C GLY A 11 10.15 12.07 0.95
N LEU A 12 9.41 11.55 1.92
CA LEU A 12 9.88 10.57 2.90
C LEU A 12 10.43 9.30 2.22
N ARG A 13 11.48 8.72 2.79
CA ARG A 13 12.13 7.51 2.26
C ARG A 13 11.65 6.28 3.03
N PHE A 14 10.83 5.47 2.37
CA PHE A 14 10.37 4.20 2.92
C PHE A 14 11.51 3.18 2.94
N PRO A 15 11.85 2.58 4.10
CA PRO A 15 12.91 1.59 4.17
C PRO A 15 12.41 0.23 3.64
N LEU A 16 13.22 -0.44 2.83
CA LEU A 16 12.92 -1.79 2.35
C LEU A 16 13.19 -2.83 3.44
N ASN A 17 12.38 -3.89 3.47
CA ASN A 17 12.55 -5.05 4.35
C ASN A 17 12.59 -4.71 5.85
N LYS A 18 11.92 -3.63 6.26
CA LYS A 18 11.81 -3.23 7.67
C LYS A 18 10.35 -3.03 8.08
N PRO A 19 9.95 -3.50 9.26
CA PRO A 19 8.64 -3.17 9.80
C PRO A 19 8.56 -1.66 9.99
N THR A 20 7.61 -1.02 9.31
CA THR A 20 7.53 0.44 9.24
C THR A 20 6.09 0.87 9.46
N TYR A 21 5.90 1.83 10.35
CA TYR A 21 4.63 2.52 10.50
C TYR A 21 4.55 3.64 9.47
N ILE A 22 3.42 3.70 8.75
CA ILE A 22 3.08 4.82 7.86
C ILE A 22 1.67 5.31 8.15
N ALA A 23 1.45 6.61 8.03
CA ALA A 23 0.12 7.20 8.04
C ALA A 23 0.07 8.42 7.13
N ALA A 24 -1.12 8.70 6.60
CA ALA A 24 -1.43 9.93 5.89
C ALA A 24 -2.72 10.51 6.46
N VAL A 25 -2.67 11.77 6.87
CA VAL A 25 -3.83 12.54 7.34
C VAL A 25 -4.17 13.55 6.27
N ILE A 26 -5.35 13.43 5.68
CA ILE A 26 -5.77 14.22 4.51
C ILE A 26 -6.82 15.24 4.96
N SER A 27 -6.60 16.50 4.62
CA SER A 27 -7.54 17.60 4.81
C SER A 27 -7.86 18.23 3.46
N ALA A 28 -9.07 17.99 2.95
CA ALA A 28 -9.61 18.76 1.82
C ALA A 28 -10.08 20.16 2.24
N LYS A 29 -10.00 20.53 3.53
CA LYS A 29 -10.32 21.89 3.95
C LYS A 29 -9.20 22.85 3.54
N PRO A 30 -9.53 24.03 2.99
CA PRO A 30 -8.55 25.04 2.70
C PRO A 30 -7.63 25.35 3.87
N ALA A 31 -6.32 25.36 3.63
CA ALA A 31 -5.35 25.81 4.62
C ALA A 31 -5.58 27.29 4.97
N LYS A 32 -5.23 27.69 6.20
CA LYS A 32 -5.36 29.10 6.63
C LYS A 32 -4.53 30.06 5.76
N ASP A 33 -3.42 29.53 5.23
CA ASP A 33 -2.38 30.31 4.55
C ASP A 33 -2.62 30.33 3.02
N ASP A 34 -3.35 29.33 2.50
CA ASP A 34 -3.76 29.24 1.10
C ASP A 34 -5.16 28.63 1.02
N VAL A 35 -6.15 29.52 0.87
CA VAL A 35 -7.59 29.16 0.84
C VAL A 35 -7.99 28.34 -0.39
N THR A 36 -7.05 28.05 -1.29
CA THR A 36 -7.30 27.26 -2.51
C THR A 36 -6.80 25.82 -2.41
N LYS A 37 -6.10 25.45 -1.32
CA LYS A 37 -5.41 24.15 -1.22
C LYS A 37 -5.76 23.39 0.05
N GLY A 38 -5.89 22.07 -0.12
CA GLY A 38 -5.91 21.11 0.98
C GLY A 38 -4.50 20.81 1.45
N SER A 39 -4.39 19.92 2.44
CA SER A 39 -3.10 19.44 2.94
C SER A 39 -3.13 17.95 3.24
N VAL A 40 -1.99 17.29 3.03
CA VAL A 40 -1.74 15.95 3.53
C VAL A 40 -0.53 16.00 4.45
N THR A 41 -0.68 15.49 5.67
CA THR A 41 0.44 15.23 6.57
C THR A 41 0.77 13.74 6.57
N PHE A 42 1.98 13.41 6.16
CA PHE A 42 2.52 12.07 6.14
C PHE A 42 3.37 11.81 7.38
N TYR A 43 3.29 10.60 7.89
CA TYR A 43 4.07 10.14 9.03
C TYR A 43 4.77 8.84 8.68
N LEU A 44 6.03 8.69 9.08
CA LEU A 44 6.82 7.47 8.88
C LEU A 44 7.70 7.19 10.11
N LYS A 45 7.67 5.95 10.60
CA LYS A 45 8.56 5.51 11.68
C LYS A 45 9.06 4.09 11.42
N ASP A 46 10.37 3.91 11.45
CA ASP A 46 10.99 2.57 11.47
C ASP A 46 10.64 1.92 12.82
N LEU A 47 9.97 0.77 12.79
CA LEU A 47 9.58 0.03 13.99
C LEU A 47 10.64 -1.00 14.42
N GLY A 48 11.62 -1.29 13.55
CA GLY A 48 12.73 -2.19 13.85
C GLY A 48 13.82 -1.54 14.69
N THR A 49 13.83 -0.22 14.81
CA THR A 49 14.78 0.55 15.62
C THR A 49 14.04 1.18 16.81
N PRO A 50 14.33 0.79 18.07
CA PRO A 50 13.57 1.22 19.25
C PRO A 50 13.38 2.74 19.38
N ASP A 51 14.43 3.50 19.06
CA ASP A 51 14.47 4.96 19.21
C ASP A 51 14.37 5.73 17.88
N ALA A 52 13.88 5.09 16.81
CA ALA A 52 13.69 5.80 15.55
C ALA A 52 12.70 6.97 15.73
N PRO A 53 13.02 8.18 15.24
CA PRO A 53 12.11 9.30 15.30
C PRO A 53 10.92 9.09 14.35
N LEU A 54 9.76 9.64 14.73
CA LEU A 54 8.62 9.77 13.83
C LEU A 54 8.90 10.91 12.84
N GLN A 55 9.18 10.56 11.59
CA GLN A 55 9.33 11.52 10.51
C GLN A 55 7.96 12.06 10.11
N THR A 56 7.86 13.36 9.84
CA THR A 56 6.60 14.05 9.52
C THR A 56 6.84 15.03 8.38
N GLU A 57 6.00 14.96 7.34
CA GLU A 57 6.05 15.89 6.20
C GLU A 57 4.63 16.34 5.84
N THR A 58 4.44 17.65 5.61
CA THR A 58 3.14 18.21 5.22
C THR A 58 3.24 18.82 3.83
N VAL A 59 2.35 18.40 2.94
CA VAL A 59 2.33 18.79 1.53
C VAL A 59 0.96 19.34 1.17
N ALA A 60 0.93 20.49 0.48
CA ALA A 60 -0.31 21.07 -0.04
C ALA A 60 -0.77 20.34 -1.30
N HIS A 61 -2.09 20.26 -1.52
CA HIS A 61 -2.68 19.66 -2.72
C HIS A 61 -3.89 20.46 -3.22
N GLN A 62 -4.29 20.26 -4.47
CA GLN A 62 -5.32 21.08 -5.12
C GLN A 62 -6.75 20.57 -4.87
N VAL A 63 -6.90 19.34 -4.36
CA VAL A 63 -8.22 18.74 -4.08
C VAL A 63 -8.84 19.32 -2.80
N VAL A 64 -9.77 20.28 -2.92
CA VAL A 64 -10.47 20.89 -1.77
C VAL A 64 -11.95 20.53 -1.64
N ASP A 65 -12.51 19.83 -2.63
CA ASP A 65 -13.91 19.35 -2.63
C ASP A 65 -14.10 18.25 -3.69
N GLY A 66 -15.30 17.66 -3.77
CA GLY A 66 -15.70 16.77 -4.87
C GLY A 66 -15.14 15.35 -4.76
N LEU A 67 -14.83 14.90 -3.55
CA LEU A 67 -14.39 13.53 -3.27
C LEU A 67 -15.55 12.53 -3.40
N ASP A 68 -15.90 12.15 -4.64
CA ASP A 68 -16.78 11.02 -4.93
C ASP A 68 -15.98 9.88 -5.59
N ALA A 69 -15.22 9.16 -4.76
CA ALA A 69 -14.45 8.00 -5.22
C ALA A 69 -15.30 6.71 -5.26
N ALA A 70 -16.36 6.63 -4.44
CA ALA A 70 -17.12 5.40 -4.24
C ALA A 70 -17.93 4.99 -5.48
N SER A 71 -18.39 5.96 -6.28
CA SER A 71 -19.12 5.69 -7.52
C SER A 71 -18.22 5.31 -8.70
N VAL A 72 -16.90 5.57 -8.60
CA VAL A 72 -15.95 5.48 -9.73
C VAL A 72 -14.91 4.37 -9.56
N PHE A 73 -14.50 4.09 -8.32
CA PHE A 73 -13.39 3.16 -8.01
C PHE A 73 -13.77 2.18 -6.91
N ARG A 74 -13.29 0.94 -7.05
CA ARG A 74 -13.29 -0.03 -5.95
C ARG A 74 -12.19 0.31 -4.95
N THR A 75 -12.50 0.16 -3.66
CA THR A 75 -11.47 0.23 -2.61
C THR A 75 -10.68 -1.07 -2.61
N ILE A 76 -9.39 -0.99 -2.93
CA ILE A 76 -8.49 -2.14 -3.03
C ILE A 76 -7.27 -1.88 -2.15
N ILE A 77 -6.83 -2.91 -1.42
CA ILE A 77 -5.55 -2.92 -0.72
C ILE A 77 -4.59 -3.79 -1.53
N GLY A 78 -3.35 -3.34 -1.63
CA GLY A 78 -2.29 -4.06 -2.32
C GLY A 78 -2.27 -3.85 -3.83
N GLY A 79 -3.02 -2.87 -4.36
CA GLY A 79 -2.98 -2.50 -5.76
C GLY A 79 -3.79 -1.25 -6.08
N ARG A 80 -3.99 -0.98 -7.38
CA ARG A 80 -4.83 0.12 -7.88
C ARG A 80 -5.99 -0.43 -8.71
N ASP A 81 -7.18 0.09 -8.50
CA ASP A 81 -8.33 -0.27 -9.33
C ASP A 81 -8.09 0.17 -10.79
N LYS A 82 -8.44 -0.69 -11.75
CA LYS A 82 -8.30 -0.47 -13.20
C LYS A 82 -6.87 -0.27 -13.72
N ALA A 83 -5.83 -0.49 -12.92
CA ALA A 83 -4.44 -0.42 -13.37
C ALA A 83 -3.75 -1.79 -13.27
N LYS A 84 -3.21 -2.30 -14.39
CA LYS A 84 -2.47 -3.57 -14.41
C LYS A 84 -1.04 -3.36 -13.91
N GLY A 85 -0.52 -4.31 -13.13
CA GLY A 85 0.91 -4.37 -12.77
C GLY A 85 1.37 -3.44 -11.64
N HIS A 86 0.48 -2.66 -11.01
CA HIS A 86 0.81 -1.82 -9.86
C HIS A 86 0.37 -2.49 -8.54
N LEU A 87 0.96 -3.64 -8.25
CA LEU A 87 0.71 -4.39 -7.04
C LEU A 87 1.70 -4.02 -5.94
N TRP A 88 1.27 -4.18 -4.70
CA TRP A 88 2.12 -4.11 -3.53
C TRP A 88 2.76 -5.48 -3.27
N ASP A 89 4.07 -5.49 -3.05
CA ASP A 89 4.82 -6.65 -2.56
C ASP A 89 5.36 -6.32 -1.16
N GLY A 90 4.76 -6.92 -0.14
CA GLY A 90 5.14 -6.71 1.25
C GLY A 90 4.04 -7.12 2.23
N GLN A 91 4.42 -7.24 3.50
CA GLN A 91 3.51 -7.63 4.58
C GLN A 91 2.78 -6.41 5.17
N LEU A 92 1.51 -6.60 5.51
CA LEU A 92 0.68 -5.63 6.21
C LEU A 92 0.24 -6.24 7.55
N ALA A 93 0.64 -5.63 8.66
CA ALA A 93 0.28 -6.14 9.99
C ALA A 93 -1.07 -5.59 10.48
N ARG A 94 -1.36 -4.31 10.23
CA ARG A 94 -2.61 -3.67 10.63
C ARG A 94 -2.94 -2.51 9.71
N LEU A 95 -4.22 -2.33 9.39
CA LEU A 95 -4.73 -1.17 8.66
C LEU A 95 -5.86 -0.53 9.45
N VAL A 96 -5.78 0.79 9.64
CA VAL A 96 -6.89 1.57 10.21
C VAL A 96 -7.17 2.77 9.33
N VAL A 97 -8.46 3.00 9.08
CA VAL A 97 -8.98 4.20 8.42
C VAL A 97 -9.95 4.87 9.40
N SER A 98 -9.78 6.16 9.63
CA SER A 98 -10.61 6.92 10.58
C SER A 98 -11.16 8.19 9.93
N GLU A 99 -12.33 8.64 10.40
CA GLU A 99 -12.90 9.93 10.02
C GLU A 99 -12.11 11.08 10.66
N GLY A 100 -11.91 12.16 9.88
CA GLY A 100 -11.39 13.43 10.35
C GLY A 100 -9.89 13.64 10.18
N VAL A 101 -9.45 14.87 10.47
CA VAL A 101 -8.04 15.30 10.43
C VAL A 101 -7.42 15.02 11.80
N LEU A 102 -6.69 13.92 11.92
CA LEU A 102 -6.08 13.51 13.20
C LEU A 102 -4.74 14.20 13.44
N SER A 103 -4.51 14.61 14.69
CA SER A 103 -3.19 15.04 15.17
C SER A 103 -2.26 13.83 15.40
N ALA A 104 -0.95 14.07 15.50
CA ALA A 104 0.03 13.01 15.73
C ALA A 104 -0.29 12.16 16.98
N ASP A 105 -0.70 12.76 18.09
CA ASP A 105 -1.05 12.06 19.35
C ASP A 105 -2.29 11.18 19.22
N GLN A 106 -3.15 11.48 18.25
CA GLN A 106 -4.37 10.72 17.98
C GLN A 106 -4.13 9.50 17.10
N LEU A 107 -2.96 9.41 16.45
CA LEU A 107 -2.57 8.29 15.63
C LEU A 107 -2.29 7.04 16.46
N ILE A 108 -2.40 5.87 15.84
CA ILE A 108 -2.28 4.57 16.53
C ILE A 108 -0.89 4.38 17.16
N ILE A 109 0.15 4.88 16.49
CA ILE A 109 1.53 4.85 17.01
C ILE A 109 1.64 5.54 18.39
N ASN A 110 0.73 6.48 18.71
CA ASN A 110 0.71 7.26 19.93
C ASN A 110 -0.52 6.97 20.82
N GLY A 111 -1.19 5.83 20.63
CA GLY A 111 -2.30 5.38 21.49
C GLY A 111 -3.69 5.45 20.85
N GLY A 112 -3.83 6.04 19.65
CA GLY A 112 -4.94 5.76 18.74
C GLY A 112 -6.35 6.14 19.21
N LYS A 113 -6.50 7.22 19.99
CA LYS A 113 -7.79 7.64 20.57
C LYS A 113 -8.54 8.72 19.77
N GLY A 114 -8.10 9.07 18.56
CA GLY A 114 -8.77 10.08 17.75
C GLY A 114 -9.61 9.51 16.62
N GLY A 115 -10.69 10.23 16.29
CA GLY A 115 -11.58 9.93 15.16
C GLY A 115 -12.43 8.69 15.36
N LYS A 116 -13.50 8.58 14.57
CA LYS A 116 -14.28 7.36 14.46
C LYS A 116 -13.60 6.42 13.46
N ARG A 117 -13.23 5.21 13.89
CA ARG A 117 -12.64 4.19 13.01
C ARG A 117 -13.70 3.66 12.06
N LEU A 118 -13.46 3.81 10.77
CA LEU A 118 -14.27 3.23 9.68
C LEU A 118 -13.82 1.80 9.37
N VAL A 119 -12.51 1.59 9.42
CA VAL A 119 -11.86 0.29 9.21
C VAL A 119 -10.82 0.11 10.29
N ASP A 120 -10.76 -1.08 10.88
CA ASP A 120 -9.69 -1.50 11.78
C ASP A 120 -9.47 -3.01 11.58
N TRP A 121 -8.49 -3.33 10.75
CA TRP A 121 -8.14 -4.71 10.41
C TRP A 121 -6.79 -5.04 10.99
N ASP A 122 -6.77 -6.04 11.86
CA ASP A 122 -5.56 -6.63 12.41
C ASP A 122 -5.28 -7.93 11.67
N PHE A 123 -4.18 -7.94 10.94
CA PHE A 123 -3.71 -9.09 10.17
C PHE A 123 -2.64 -9.88 10.92
N SER A 124 -2.18 -9.40 12.08
CA SER A 124 -1.12 -10.07 12.86
C SER A 124 -1.52 -11.45 13.37
N THR A 125 -2.83 -11.72 13.44
CA THR A 125 -3.39 -13.00 13.88
C THR A 125 -3.93 -13.85 12.74
N SER A 126 -3.83 -13.41 11.48
CA SER A 126 -4.33 -14.18 10.33
C SER A 126 -3.20 -14.97 9.67
N ASP A 127 -3.56 -16.10 9.06
CA ASP A 127 -2.67 -16.93 8.25
C ASP A 127 -2.33 -16.29 6.89
N GLY A 128 -2.89 -15.12 6.59
CA GLY A 128 -2.78 -14.46 5.28
C GLY A 128 -3.65 -15.08 4.19
N GLU A 129 -4.32 -16.20 4.45
CA GLU A 129 -5.17 -16.89 3.47
C GLU A 129 -6.61 -16.36 3.47
N HIS A 130 -7.05 -15.83 4.61
CA HIS A 130 -8.39 -15.28 4.77
C HIS A 130 -8.40 -13.75 4.63
N PRO A 131 -9.27 -13.18 3.76
CA PRO A 131 -9.40 -11.75 3.64
C PRO A 131 -10.05 -11.15 4.90
N ALA A 132 -9.88 -9.85 5.13
CA ALA A 132 -10.50 -9.16 6.26
C ALA A 132 -12.05 -9.26 6.22
N PRO A 133 -12.76 -9.12 7.35
CA PRO A 133 -14.22 -9.20 7.39
C PRO A 133 -14.90 -8.27 6.38
N ASN A 134 -15.92 -8.78 5.68
CA ASN A 134 -16.65 -8.07 4.61
C ASN A 134 -15.78 -7.65 3.41
N THR A 135 -14.66 -8.34 3.17
CA THR A 135 -13.81 -8.16 1.99
C THR A 135 -13.60 -9.48 1.25
N ALA A 136 -12.99 -9.43 0.07
CA ALA A 136 -12.68 -10.60 -0.73
C ALA A 136 -11.35 -10.43 -1.47
N TRP A 137 -10.66 -11.53 -1.74
CA TRP A 137 -9.48 -11.52 -2.60
C TRP A 137 -9.87 -11.19 -4.05
N ILE A 138 -9.17 -10.23 -4.64
CA ILE A 138 -9.23 -9.98 -6.08
C ILE A 138 -8.05 -10.72 -6.69
N ARG A 139 -8.32 -11.90 -7.23
CA ARG A 139 -7.33 -12.64 -8.03
C ARG A 139 -7.52 -12.24 -9.48
N GLU A 140 -6.44 -11.90 -10.18
CA GLU A 140 -6.50 -11.82 -11.63
C GLU A 140 -6.99 -13.19 -12.11
N SER A 141 -8.08 -13.23 -12.89
CA SER A 141 -8.40 -14.44 -13.63
C SER A 141 -7.15 -14.78 -14.42
N ASN A 142 -6.64 -16.00 -14.32
CA ASN A 142 -5.68 -16.53 -15.28
C ASN A 142 -6.30 -16.33 -16.66
N THR A 143 -6.02 -15.20 -17.31
CA THR A 143 -6.14 -15.12 -18.74
C THR A 143 -5.10 -16.10 -19.21
N ASP A 144 -5.56 -17.22 -19.78
CA ASP A 144 -4.72 -18.17 -20.51
C ASP A 144 -3.57 -17.39 -21.11
N SER A 145 -2.35 -17.68 -20.68
CA SER A 145 -1.15 -16.89 -21.02
C SER A 145 -0.86 -16.90 -22.52
N GLY A 146 -1.76 -17.45 -23.35
CA GLY A 146 -1.56 -17.78 -24.76
C GLY A 146 -0.46 -18.84 -24.95
N VAL A 147 0.28 -19.17 -23.88
CA VAL A 147 1.37 -20.13 -23.85
C VAL A 147 0.74 -21.49 -23.62
N PRO A 148 0.84 -22.41 -24.59
CA PRO A 148 0.38 -23.77 -24.39
C PRO A 148 1.06 -24.38 -23.17
N GLU A 149 0.31 -25.08 -22.31
CA GLU A 149 0.81 -25.75 -21.11
C GLU A 149 2.06 -26.62 -21.37
N ARG A 150 2.14 -27.21 -22.58
CA ARG A 150 3.31 -27.96 -23.05
C ARG A 150 4.58 -27.11 -23.17
N LEU A 151 4.47 -25.87 -23.62
CA LEU A 151 5.61 -24.96 -23.78
C LEU A 151 6.11 -24.49 -22.40
N LEU A 152 5.18 -24.25 -21.47
CA LEU A 152 5.51 -23.93 -20.08
C LEU A 152 6.19 -25.11 -19.37
N GLY A 153 5.66 -26.32 -19.54
CA GLY A 153 6.27 -27.56 -19.05
C GLY A 153 7.67 -27.77 -19.61
N ALA A 154 7.84 -27.67 -20.93
CA ALA A 154 9.15 -27.83 -21.58
C ALA A 154 10.19 -26.77 -21.12
N THR A 155 9.76 -25.53 -20.89
CA THR A 155 10.65 -24.47 -20.38
C THR A 155 11.03 -24.73 -18.93
N THR A 156 10.09 -25.20 -18.12
CA THR A 156 10.33 -25.59 -16.72
C THR A 156 11.32 -26.75 -16.64
N ASP A 157 11.11 -27.79 -17.44
CA ASP A 157 12.02 -28.95 -17.53
C ASP A 157 13.41 -28.53 -18.02
N PHE A 158 13.48 -27.66 -19.03
CA PHE A 158 14.76 -27.13 -19.52
C PHE A 158 15.51 -26.31 -18.47
N CYS A 159 14.83 -25.42 -17.74
CA CYS A 159 15.42 -24.67 -16.64
C CYS A 159 15.86 -25.61 -15.50
N GLN A 160 15.05 -26.62 -15.19
CA GLN A 160 15.38 -27.63 -14.18
C GLN A 160 16.64 -28.40 -14.59
N ILE A 161 16.74 -28.85 -15.85
CA ILE A 161 17.93 -29.52 -16.38
C ILE A 161 19.15 -28.58 -16.35
N LEU A 162 19.03 -27.33 -16.77
CA LEU A 162 20.15 -26.37 -16.74
C LEU A 162 20.67 -26.10 -15.32
N LEU A 163 19.76 -25.93 -14.36
CA LEU A 163 20.10 -25.62 -12.97
C LEU A 163 20.59 -26.85 -12.20
N SER A 164 20.14 -28.06 -12.58
CA SER A 164 20.60 -29.32 -11.98
C SER A 164 21.81 -29.94 -12.69
N SER A 165 22.10 -29.53 -13.93
CA SER A 165 23.33 -29.87 -14.65
C SER A 165 24.50 -29.01 -14.18
N ASN A 166 24.76 -29.03 -12.87
CA ASN A 166 26.04 -28.61 -12.32
C ASN A 166 27.08 -29.73 -12.58
N GLU A 167 27.52 -29.89 -13.83
CA GLU A 167 28.91 -30.29 -14.03
C GLU A 167 29.74 -29.00 -13.98
N PHE A 168 30.15 -28.64 -12.76
CA PHE A 168 31.28 -27.75 -12.55
C PHE A 168 32.50 -28.39 -13.23
N LEU A 169 32.82 -27.95 -14.45
CA LEU A 169 34.15 -28.05 -15.01
C LEU A 169 35.09 -27.21 -14.13
N TYR A 170 35.57 -27.80 -13.04
CA TYR A 170 36.82 -27.38 -12.42
C TYR A 170 37.93 -27.70 -13.41
N LEU A 171 38.27 -26.75 -14.28
CA LEU A 171 39.57 -26.75 -14.93
C LEU A 171 40.58 -26.28 -13.87
N HIS A 172 41.44 -27.20 -13.43
CA HIS A 172 42.68 -26.88 -12.72
C HIS A 172 43.70 -26.26 -13.67
#